data_AF-A0AAV5MK67-F1
#
_entry.id   AF-A0AAV5MK67-F1
#
_cell.length_a   1.000
_cell.length_b   1.000
_cell.length_c   1.000
_cell.angle_alpha   90.00
_cell.angle_beta   90.00
_cell.angle_gamma   90.00
#
_symmetry.space_group_name_H-M   'P 1'
#
loop_
_entity.id
_entity.type
_entity.pdbx_description
1 polymer ?
#
loop_
_entity_poly.entity_id
_entity_poly.type
_entity_poly.pdbx_seq_one_letter_code
_entity_poly.pdbx_strand_id
1 'polypeptide(L)'
;MGDFGTNPDIDDKPPIPLHDALEKAKPFLMAYEGIQSQEEWEEAVKEAMERVPLWEKVIDQYCGPDRITAKKQQEALERIAKTVPNSAPASVKQFANCAVLSLQSNPGWGFDKKFQFMDKLAREVSQ
;
A
#
# COMPACT_ATOMS: atom_id res chain seq x y z
N MET A 1 -8.48 26.71 -1.17
CA MET A 1 -9.16 25.49 -0.69
C MET A 1 -8.17 24.36 -0.88
N GLY A 2 -7.89 23.59 0.18
CA GLY A 2 -7.05 22.39 0.03
C GLY A 2 -7.72 21.41 -0.93
N ASP A 3 -6.93 20.64 -1.68
CA ASP A 3 -7.44 19.56 -2.50
C ASP A 3 -7.88 18.42 -1.56
N PHE A 4 -9.11 18.53 -1.02
CA PHE A 4 -9.71 17.52 -0.15
C PHE A 4 -10.12 16.26 -0.94
N GLY A 5 -9.88 16.21 -2.25
CA GLY A 5 -10.20 15.10 -3.13
C GLY A 5 -9.05 14.13 -3.40
N THR A 6 -7.81 14.50 -3.09
CA THR A 6 -6.64 13.61 -3.23
C THR A 6 -6.13 13.17 -1.86
N ASN A 7 -6.02 11.86 -1.69
CA ASN A 7 -5.31 11.28 -0.55
C ASN A 7 -3.95 10.75 -1.05
N PRO A 8 -2.84 11.48 -0.81
CA PRO A 8 -1.54 11.13 -1.37
C PRO A 8 -1.04 9.73 -0.96
N ASP A 9 -1.51 9.18 0.17
CA ASP A 9 -1.14 7.83 0.61
C ASP A 9 -1.88 6.71 -0.15
N ILE A 10 -2.97 7.06 -0.85
CA ILE A 10 -3.88 6.13 -1.53
C ILE A 10 -3.78 6.29 -3.05
N ASP A 11 -3.68 7.54 -3.49
CA ASP A 11 -3.49 7.91 -4.89
C ASP A 11 -2.03 7.80 -5.34
N ASP A 12 -1.13 7.35 -4.45
CA ASP A 12 0.28 7.17 -4.78
C ASP A 12 0.45 6.19 -5.93
N LYS A 13 1.37 6.54 -6.83
CA LYS A 13 1.72 5.69 -7.96
C LYS A 13 2.46 4.47 -7.43
N PRO A 14 2.30 3.29 -8.07
CA PRO A 14 3.08 2.13 -7.67
C PRO A 14 4.58 2.48 -7.70
N PRO A 15 5.35 2.00 -6.72
CA PRO A 15 6.77 2.29 -6.65
C PRO A 15 7.46 1.79 -7.92
N ILE A 16 8.41 2.57 -8.42
CA ILE A 16 9.25 2.21 -9.57
C ILE A 16 10.07 0.96 -9.17
N PRO A 17 10.24 -0.04 -10.06
CA PRO A 17 11.11 -1.18 -9.78
C PRO A 17 12.51 -0.72 -9.37
N LEU A 18 13.12 -1.40 -8.39
CA LEU A 18 14.41 -0.98 -7.82
C LEU A 18 15.49 -0.83 -8.89
N HIS A 19 15.56 -1.77 -9.83
CA HIS A 19 16.48 -1.72 -10.96
C HIS A 19 16.33 -0.42 -11.77
N ASP A 20 15.10 -0.06 -12.13
CA ASP A 20 14.82 1.14 -12.92
C ASP A 20 15.11 2.42 -12.13
N ALA A 21 14.91 2.38 -10.81
CA ALA A 21 15.28 3.47 -9.91
C ALA A 21 16.81 3.66 -9.85
N LEU A 22 17.58 2.55 -9.81
CA LEU A 22 19.05 2.58 -9.87
C LEU A 22 19.54 3.14 -11.20
N GLU A 23 18.98 2.70 -12.33
CA GLU A 23 19.34 3.24 -13.66
C GLU A 23 19.02 4.73 -13.79
N LYS A 24 17.89 5.19 -13.24
CA LYS A 24 17.55 6.62 -13.22
C LYS A 24 18.53 7.45 -12.38
N ALA A 25 19.03 6.87 -11.28
CA ALA A 25 19.97 7.51 -10.37
C ALA A 25 21.45 7.27 -10.73
N LYS A 26 21.72 6.45 -11.75
CA LYS A 26 23.06 6.04 -12.21
C LYS A 26 24.10 7.15 -12.25
N PRO A 27 23.89 8.31 -12.93
CA PRO A 27 24.92 9.34 -13.00
C PRO A 27 25.31 9.90 -11.62
N PHE A 28 24.36 9.94 -10.67
CA PHE A 28 24.63 10.36 -9.30
C PHE A 28 25.35 9.26 -8.52
N LEU A 29 24.85 8.02 -8.59
CA LEU A 29 25.41 6.90 -7.85
C LEU A 29 26.84 6.57 -8.29
N MET A 30 27.12 6.60 -9.60
CA MET A 30 28.47 6.39 -10.10
C MET A 30 29.46 7.46 -9.59
N ALA A 31 29.04 8.73 -9.55
CA ALA A 31 29.88 9.80 -9.01
C ALA A 31 30.07 9.69 -7.49
N TYR A 32 29.03 9.27 -6.76
CA TYR A 32 29.05 9.14 -5.31
C TYR A 32 29.91 7.96 -4.82
N GLU A 33 29.77 6.80 -5.47
CA GLU A 33 30.53 5.58 -5.16
C GLU A 33 31.92 5.56 -5.83
N GLY A 34 32.22 6.55 -6.68
CA GLY A 34 33.49 6.63 -7.40
C GLY A 34 33.65 5.62 -8.53
N ILE A 35 32.54 5.07 -9.03
CA ILE A 35 32.49 4.10 -10.13
C ILE A 35 32.84 4.81 -11.43
N GLN A 36 33.85 4.31 -12.13
CA GLN A 36 34.34 4.96 -13.36
C GLN A 36 33.97 4.19 -14.63
N SER A 37 33.68 2.89 -14.52
CA SER A 37 33.36 2.04 -15.66
C SER A 37 31.91 1.55 -15.65
N GLN A 38 31.43 1.20 -16.84
CA GLN A 38 30.12 0.58 -17.01
C GLN A 38 30.08 -0.85 -16.42
N GLU A 39 31.21 -1.57 -16.48
CA GLU A 39 31.33 -2.93 -15.92
C GLU A 39 31.23 -2.91 -14.39
N GLU A 40 31.94 -1.99 -13.72
CA GLU A 40 31.83 -1.79 -12.26
C GLU A 40 30.40 -1.42 -11.84
N TRP A 41 29.68 -0.62 -12.64
CA TRP A 41 28.28 -0.30 -12.39
C TRP A 41 27.39 -1.55 -12.44
N GLU A 42 27.54 -2.38 -13.48
CA GLU A 42 26.75 -3.59 -13.65
C GLU A 42 27.02 -4.61 -12.53
N GLU A 43 28.28 -4.75 -12.11
CA GLU A 43 28.64 -5.59 -10.96
C GLU A 43 28.02 -5.08 -9.65
N ALA A 44 28.09 -3.76 -9.39
CA ALA A 44 27.50 -3.15 -8.20
C ALA A 44 25.97 -3.30 -8.17
N VAL A 45 25.29 -3.08 -9.30
CA VAL A 45 23.84 -3.28 -9.41
C VAL A 45 23.48 -4.74 -9.18
N LYS A 46 24.25 -5.68 -9.75
CA LYS A 46 24.02 -7.11 -9.57
C LYS A 46 24.16 -7.52 -8.10
N GLU A 47 25.23 -7.10 -7.44
CA GLU A 47 25.43 -7.38 -6.01
C GLU A 47 24.30 -6.80 -5.15
N ALA A 48 23.89 -5.56 -5.43
CA ALA A 48 22.77 -4.93 -4.74
C ALA A 48 21.49 -5.75 -4.91
N MET A 49 21.18 -6.18 -6.15
CA MET A 49 20.00 -7.01 -6.46
C MET A 49 20.03 -8.37 -5.75
N GLU A 50 21.20 -9.01 -5.61
CA GLU A 50 21.35 -10.26 -4.85
C GLU A 50 21.08 -10.08 -3.35
N ARG A 51 21.36 -8.89 -2.79
CA ARG A 51 21.13 -8.57 -1.37
C ARG A 51 19.69 -8.12 -1.07
N VAL A 52 18.91 -7.71 -2.08
CA VAL A 52 17.52 -7.24 -1.91
C VAL A 52 16.66 -8.17 -1.04
N PRO A 53 16.65 -9.51 -1.24
CA PRO A 53 15.78 -10.39 -0.45
C PRO A 53 16.16 -10.42 1.03
N LEU A 54 17.44 -10.22 1.36
CA LEU A 54 17.88 -10.12 2.75
C LEU A 54 17.40 -8.80 3.38
N TRP A 55 17.53 -7.69 2.63
CA TRP A 55 17.12 -6.38 3.10
C TRP A 55 15.60 -6.32 3.31
N GLU A 56 14.82 -6.93 2.42
CA GLU A 56 13.38 -7.07 2.57
C GLU A 56 13.01 -7.73 3.90
N LYS A 57 13.66 -8.84 4.25
CA LYS A 57 13.46 -9.53 5.55
C LYS A 57 13.81 -8.67 6.76
N VAL A 58 14.93 -7.95 6.71
CA VAL A 58 15.35 -7.07 7.81
C VAL A 58 14.35 -5.94 8.01
N ILE A 59 13.92 -5.35 6.89
CA ILE A 59 12.98 -4.25 6.85
C ILE A 59 11.58 -4.73 7.33
N ASP A 60 11.14 -5.93 6.95
CA ASP A 60 9.89 -6.53 7.42
C ASP A 60 9.93 -6.80 8.93
N GLN A 61 11.04 -7.33 9.44
CA GLN A 61 11.22 -7.56 10.88
C GLN A 61 11.18 -6.25 11.67
N TYR A 62 11.82 -5.20 11.16
CA TYR A 62 11.85 -3.88 11.82
C TYR A 62 10.49 -3.19 11.81
N CYS A 63 9.81 -3.18 10.66
CA CYS A 63 8.53 -2.50 10.50
C CYS A 63 7.34 -3.28 11.08
N GLY A 64 7.49 -4.59 11.29
CA GLY A 64 6.42 -5.45 11.80
C GLY A 64 5.44 -5.94 10.73
N PRO A 65 4.50 -6.81 11.11
CA PRO A 65 3.64 -7.57 10.19
C PRO A 65 2.58 -6.74 9.46
N ASP A 66 2.25 -5.53 9.91
CA ASP A 66 1.15 -4.72 9.37
C ASP A 66 1.56 -3.78 8.23
N ARG A 67 2.32 -4.30 7.26
CA ARG A 67 2.71 -3.58 6.03
C ARG A 67 1.59 -3.58 4.99
N ILE A 68 0.45 -3.00 5.32
CA ILE A 68 -0.61 -2.79 4.34
C ILE A 68 -0.64 -1.29 4.04
N THR A 69 -0.30 -0.95 2.79
CA THR A 69 -0.38 0.44 2.30
C THR A 69 -1.81 0.97 2.48
N ALA A 70 -1.98 2.27 2.71
CA ALA A 70 -3.31 2.86 2.87
C ALA A 70 -4.24 2.51 1.68
N LYS A 71 -3.68 2.47 0.47
CA LYS A 71 -4.36 1.96 -0.72
C LYS A 71 -4.88 0.51 -0.58
N LYS A 72 -4.02 -0.44 -0.21
CA LYS A 72 -4.41 -1.84 -0.01
C LYS A 72 -5.43 -2.00 1.11
N GLN A 73 -5.32 -1.18 2.17
CA GLN A 73 -6.31 -1.14 3.24
C GLN A 73 -7.68 -0.71 2.70
N GLN A 74 -7.74 0.38 1.94
CA GLN A 74 -8.97 0.85 1.32
C GLN A 74 -9.57 -0.18 0.35
N GLU A 75 -8.76 -0.75 -0.55
CA GLU A 75 -9.21 -1.78 -1.49
C GLU A 75 -9.82 -3.00 -0.77
N ALA A 76 -9.25 -3.39 0.37
CA ALA A 76 -9.79 -4.45 1.21
C ALA A 76 -11.15 -4.07 1.83
N LEU A 77 -11.29 -2.86 2.37
CA LEU A 77 -12.57 -2.37 2.92
C LEU A 77 -13.64 -2.27 1.83
N GLU A 78 -13.29 -1.78 0.63
CA GLU A 78 -14.19 -1.72 -0.52
C GLU A 78 -14.62 -3.11 -1.00
N ARG A 79 -13.70 -4.09 -0.99
CA ARG A 79 -14.05 -5.48 -1.30
C ARG A 79 -15.12 -6.01 -0.35
N ILE A 80 -14.99 -5.76 0.94
CA ILE A 80 -15.99 -6.18 1.93
C ILE A 80 -17.30 -5.43 1.75
N ALA A 81 -17.27 -4.13 1.47
CA ALA A 81 -18.49 -3.38 1.17
C ALA A 81 -19.26 -3.97 -0.03
N LYS A 82 -18.54 -4.49 -1.03
CA LYS A 82 -19.12 -5.15 -2.22
C LYS A 82 -19.69 -6.55 -1.94
N THR A 83 -19.37 -7.18 -0.80
CA THR A 83 -19.98 -8.47 -0.45
C THR A 83 -21.39 -8.32 0.15
N VAL A 84 -21.83 -7.09 0.44
CA VAL A 84 -23.21 -6.82 0.86
C VAL A 84 -24.20 -7.31 -0.21
N PRO A 85 -25.18 -8.16 0.13
CA PRO A 85 -26.03 -8.81 -0.86
C PRO A 85 -26.92 -7.81 -1.62
N ASN A 86 -27.22 -8.15 -2.87
CA ASN A 86 -28.08 -7.33 -3.73
C ASN A 86 -29.51 -7.20 -3.20
N SER A 87 -29.99 -8.18 -2.41
CA SER A 87 -31.28 -8.15 -1.72
C SER A 87 -31.36 -7.14 -0.58
N ALA A 88 -30.22 -6.64 -0.07
CA ALA A 88 -30.20 -5.69 1.02
C ALA A 88 -30.84 -4.34 0.62
N PRO A 89 -31.52 -3.65 1.56
CA PRO A 89 -32.08 -2.31 1.32
C PRO A 89 -31.03 -1.31 0.84
N ALA A 90 -31.45 -0.34 0.02
CA ALA A 90 -30.57 0.70 -0.50
C ALA A 90 -29.87 1.52 0.61
N SER A 91 -30.55 1.74 1.73
CA SER A 91 -30.00 2.41 2.91
C SER A 91 -28.80 1.67 3.50
N VAL A 92 -28.84 0.33 3.52
CA VAL A 92 -27.75 -0.51 4.05
C VAL A 92 -26.54 -0.47 3.12
N LYS A 93 -26.76 -0.48 1.81
CA LYS A 93 -25.69 -0.32 0.82
C LYS A 93 -25.03 1.06 0.91
N GLN A 94 -25.83 2.11 1.06
CA GLN A 94 -25.32 3.46 1.30
C GLN A 94 -24.53 3.54 2.60
N PHE A 95 -25.01 2.92 3.68
CA PHE A 95 -24.30 2.86 4.95
C PHE A 95 -22.93 2.18 4.79
N ALA A 96 -22.85 1.04 4.11
CA ALA A 96 -21.59 0.35 3.86
C ALA A 96 -20.59 1.23 3.08
N ASN A 97 -21.04 1.95 2.05
CA ASN A 97 -20.20 2.87 1.29
C ASN A 97 -19.71 4.05 2.15
N CYS A 98 -20.59 4.65 2.97
CA CYS A 98 -20.20 5.72 3.88
C CYS A 98 -19.26 5.24 4.99
N ALA A 99 -19.42 4.00 5.44
CA ALA A 99 -18.54 3.39 6.44
C ALA A 99 -17.11 3.23 5.89
N VAL A 100 -16.93 2.80 4.64
CA VAL A 100 -15.60 2.74 4.00
C VAL A 100 -14.92 4.11 4.02
N LEU A 101 -15.61 5.16 3.57
CA LEU A 101 -15.07 6.53 3.56
C LEU A 101 -14.71 7.03 4.97
N SER A 102 -15.54 6.71 5.96
CA SER A 102 -15.30 7.12 7.36
C SER A 102 -14.11 6.39 7.96
N LEU A 103 -13.97 5.08 7.69
CA LEU A 103 -12.86 4.27 8.19
C LEU A 103 -11.53 4.61 7.52
N GLN A 104 -11.55 4.99 6.24
CA GLN A 104 -10.38 5.48 5.52
C GLN A 104 -9.73 6.64 6.27
N SER A 105 -10.53 7.63 6.68
CA SER A 105 -10.06 8.85 7.36
C SER A 105 -9.95 8.73 8.88
N ASN A 106 -10.15 7.54 9.47
CA ASN A 106 -10.10 7.34 10.91
C ASN A 106 -8.68 6.99 11.39
N PRO A 107 -7.96 7.91 12.06
CA PRO A 107 -6.61 7.65 12.58
C PRO A 107 -6.63 6.86 13.91
N GLY A 108 -7.78 6.78 14.60
CA GLY A 108 -7.87 6.17 15.93
C GLY A 108 -7.92 4.65 15.93
N TRP A 109 -8.18 4.03 14.77
CA TRP A 109 -8.29 2.57 14.63
C TRP A 109 -7.19 2.02 13.73
N GLY A 110 -6.58 0.91 14.15
CA GLY A 110 -5.74 0.09 13.28
C GLY A 110 -6.56 -0.60 12.19
N PHE A 111 -5.89 -1.06 11.13
CA PHE A 111 -6.56 -1.72 9.99
C PHE A 111 -7.33 -2.96 10.41
N ASP A 112 -6.79 -3.74 11.35
CA ASP A 112 -7.43 -4.90 11.98
C ASP A 112 -8.86 -4.59 12.46
N LYS A 113 -9.04 -3.49 13.19
CA LYS A 113 -10.35 -3.06 13.72
C LYS A 113 -11.26 -2.55 12.60
N LYS A 114 -10.72 -1.82 11.64
CA LYS A 114 -11.49 -1.35 10.46
C LYS A 114 -12.03 -2.53 9.66
N PHE A 115 -11.18 -3.54 9.43
CA PHE A 115 -11.53 -4.77 8.73
C PHE A 115 -12.61 -5.54 9.49
N GLN A 116 -12.41 -5.81 10.79
CA GLN A 116 -13.38 -6.53 11.62
C GLN A 116 -14.75 -5.86 11.64
N PHE A 117 -14.81 -4.54 11.70
CA PHE A 117 -16.07 -3.80 11.64
C PHE A 117 -16.81 -4.05 10.32
N MET A 118 -16.12 -3.88 9.19
CA MET A 118 -16.73 -4.07 7.87
C MET A 118 -17.15 -5.53 7.64
N ASP A 119 -16.32 -6.49 8.06
CA ASP A 119 -16.62 -7.92 7.95
C ASP A 119 -17.87 -8.29 8.74
N LYS A 120 -17.97 -7.78 9.98
CA LYS A 120 -19.16 -7.98 10.81
C LYS A 120 -20.41 -7.37 10.18
N LEU A 121 -20.31 -6.15 9.63
CA LEU A 121 -21.41 -5.50 8.91
C LEU A 121 -21.89 -6.35 7.74
N ALA A 122 -20.98 -6.81 6.89
CA ALA A 122 -21.33 -7.63 5.73
C ALA A 122 -21.99 -8.95 6.15
N ARG A 123 -21.50 -9.58 7.23
CA ARG A 123 -22.06 -10.82 7.76
C ARG A 123 -23.47 -10.65 8.33
N GLU A 124 -23.72 -9.59 9.11
CA GLU A 124 -25.05 -9.35 9.72
C GLU A 124 -26.12 -9.03 8.67
N VAL A 125 -25.75 -8.37 7.56
CA VAL A 125 -26.68 -8.05 6.46
C VAL A 125 -26.95 -9.26 5.56
N SER A 126 -26.09 -10.28 5.63
CA SER A 126 -26.23 -11.51 4.83
C SER A 126 -27.03 -12.62 5.54
N GLN A 127 -27.41 -12.40 6.80
CA GLN A 127 -28.30 -13.27 7.57
C GLN A 127 -29.77 -12.92 7.31
#